data_AF-A0A5E4JHV7-F1
#
_entry.id   AF-A0A5E4JHV7-F1
#
_cell.length_a   1.000
_cell.length_b   1.000
_cell.length_c   1.000
_cell.angle_alpha   90.00
_cell.angle_beta   90.00
_cell.angle_gamma   90.00
#
_symmetry.space_group_name_H-M   'P 1'
#
loop_
_entity.id
_entity.type
_entity.pdbx_description
1 polymer ?
#
loop_
_entity_poly.entity_id
_entity_poly.type
_entity_poly.pdbx_seq_one_letter_code
_entity_poly.pdbx_strand_id
1 'polypeptide(L)'
;MKTLHLIILILLFSGCTVNPKYVTDCVSLCTAAKNAGLDFSNGPCLSNDYYPDYVCDVAHNPRISIDNLVENQCSAFGVNASHFVEVDASCSVISVV
;
A
#
# COMPACT_ATOMS: atom_id res chain seq x y z
N MET A 1 23.96 -50.58 11.31
CA MET A 1 22.67 -49.88 11.43
C MET A 1 22.94 -48.40 11.19
N LYS A 2 22.77 -47.91 9.97
CA LYS A 2 23.07 -46.51 9.61
C LYS A 2 21.80 -45.70 9.82
N THR A 3 21.84 -44.76 10.77
CA THR A 3 20.73 -43.88 11.13
C THR A 3 20.33 -43.03 9.93
N LEU A 4 19.09 -43.21 9.49
CA LEU A 4 18.42 -42.45 8.44
C LEU A 4 18.19 -41.03 8.95
N HIS A 5 19.00 -40.08 8.49
CA HIS A 5 18.80 -38.66 8.82
C HIS A 5 17.68 -38.13 7.91
N LEU A 6 16.47 -38.06 8.46
CA LEU A 6 15.34 -37.37 7.85
C LEU A 6 15.62 -35.86 7.90
N ILE A 7 16.20 -35.32 6.83
CA ILE A 7 16.35 -33.87 6.65
C ILE A 7 14.95 -33.32 6.35
N ILE A 8 14.25 -32.87 7.38
CA ILE A 8 13.04 -32.05 7.23
C ILE A 8 13.52 -30.65 6.87
N LEU A 9 13.52 -30.35 5.57
CA LEU A 9 13.74 -29.01 5.03
C LEU A 9 12.48 -28.17 5.29
N ILE A 10 12.39 -27.54 6.45
CA ILE A 10 11.32 -26.56 6.75
C ILE A 10 11.66 -25.27 5.98
N LEU A 11 11.11 -25.13 4.77
CA LEU A 11 11.11 -23.87 4.03
C LEU A 11 10.15 -22.90 4.72
N LEU A 12 10.68 -22.11 5.66
CA LEU A 12 9.97 -20.95 6.22
C LEU A 12 9.93 -19.84 5.17
N PHE A 13 9.00 -19.92 4.23
CA PHE A 13 8.60 -18.74 3.46
C PHE A 13 7.73 -17.87 4.37
N SER A 14 8.37 -17.03 5.19
CA SER A 14 7.71 -15.90 5.84
C SER A 14 7.35 -14.86 4.78
N GLY A 15 6.35 -15.17 3.94
CA GLY A 15 5.72 -14.17 3.10
C GLY A 15 4.99 -13.19 4.01
N CYS A 16 5.41 -11.93 4.03
CA CYS A 16 4.67 -10.87 4.70
C CYS A 16 3.27 -10.80 4.07
N THR A 17 2.26 -11.38 4.72
CA THR A 17 0.88 -11.29 4.25
C THR A 17 0.31 -9.96 4.71
N VAL A 18 0.01 -9.05 3.79
CA VAL A 18 -0.71 -7.83 4.12
C VAL A 18 -2.14 -8.20 4.51
N ASN A 19 -2.67 -7.54 5.53
CA ASN A 19 -4.05 -7.74 5.95
C ASN A 19 -5.00 -7.30 4.82
N PRO A 20 -5.84 -8.19 4.25
CA PRO A 20 -6.75 -7.84 3.16
C PRO A 20 -7.68 -6.67 3.49
N LYS A 21 -7.95 -6.45 4.79
CA LYS A 21 -8.74 -5.31 5.26
C LYS A 21 -8.10 -3.97 4.89
N TYR A 22 -6.78 -3.85 4.92
CA TYR A 22 -6.08 -2.60 4.59
C TYR A 22 -6.24 -2.26 3.11
N VAL A 23 -6.40 -3.28 2.26
CA VAL A 23 -6.67 -3.09 0.84
C VAL A 23 -8.11 -2.62 0.65
N THR A 24 -9.09 -3.33 1.22
CA THR A 24 -10.51 -3.01 1.04
C THR A 24 -10.88 -1.65 1.62
N ASP A 25 -10.32 -1.28 2.77
CA ASP A 25 -10.58 0.01 3.40
C ASP A 25 -9.96 1.18 2.62
N CYS A 26 -8.81 1.00 1.96
CA CYS A 26 -8.15 2.07 1.20
C CYS A 26 -8.90 2.34 -0.11
N VAL A 27 -9.41 1.28 -0.76
CA VAL A 27 -10.36 1.39 -1.88
C VAL A 27 -11.63 2.12 -1.47
N SER A 28 -12.18 1.82 -0.28
CA SER A 28 -13.35 2.50 0.27
C SER A 28 -13.07 3.98 0.52
N LEU A 29 -11.94 4.31 1.14
CA LEU A 29 -11.50 5.68 1.40
C LEU A 29 -11.31 6.48 0.10
N CYS A 30 -10.65 5.89 -0.90
CA CYS A 30 -10.50 6.47 -2.23
C CYS A 30 -11.86 6.76 -2.87
N THR A 31 -12.77 5.79 -2.84
CA THR A 31 -14.10 5.93 -3.44
C THR A 31 -14.89 7.05 -2.76
N ALA A 32 -14.84 7.13 -1.43
CA ALA A 32 -15.48 8.20 -0.67
C ALA A 32 -14.89 9.58 -1.04
N ALA A 33 -13.56 9.70 -1.11
CA ALA A 33 -12.89 10.95 -1.47
C ALA A 33 -13.21 11.39 -2.91
N LYS A 34 -13.23 10.45 -3.86
CA LYS A 34 -13.62 10.71 -5.25
C LYS A 34 -15.07 11.19 -5.36
N ASN A 35 -15.98 10.54 -4.63
CA ASN A 35 -17.39 10.94 -4.58
C ASN A 35 -17.60 12.30 -3.89
N ALA A 36 -16.68 12.69 -3.00
CA ALA A 36 -16.65 14.02 -2.39
C ALA A 36 -16.04 15.11 -3.31
N GLY A 37 -15.58 14.74 -4.51
CA GLY A 37 -15.02 15.67 -5.49
C GLY A 37 -13.56 16.02 -5.29
N LEU A 38 -12.80 15.20 -4.55
CA LEU A 38 -11.34 15.38 -4.47
C LEU A 38 -10.71 15.13 -5.84
N ASP A 39 -9.83 16.04 -6.26
CA ASP A 39 -9.09 15.94 -7.52
C ASP A 39 -7.91 14.98 -7.36
N PHE A 40 -7.85 13.96 -8.22
CA PHE A 40 -6.81 12.95 -8.23
C PHE A 40 -5.75 13.18 -9.31
N SER A 41 -5.82 14.28 -10.07
CA SER A 41 -4.88 14.56 -11.17
C SER A 41 -3.41 14.61 -10.74
N ASN A 42 -3.15 14.89 -9.47
CA ASN A 42 -1.82 14.98 -8.91
C ASN A 42 -1.42 13.78 -8.03
N GLY A 43 -2.31 12.78 -7.87
CA GLY A 43 -2.07 11.63 -6.99
C GLY A 43 -1.97 12.01 -5.51
N PRO A 44 -3.05 12.47 -4.86
CA PRO A 44 -2.99 12.94 -3.48
C PRO A 44 -2.93 11.80 -2.45
N CYS A 45 -2.26 12.07 -1.33
CA CYS A 45 -2.39 11.26 -0.13
C CYS A 45 -3.85 11.21 0.38
N LEU A 46 -4.37 10.01 0.65
CA LEU A 46 -5.71 9.82 1.23
C LEU A 46 -5.67 9.78 2.76
N SER A 47 -4.64 9.18 3.35
CA SER A 47 -4.44 9.20 4.80
C SER A 47 -2.98 8.97 5.21
N ASN A 48 -2.47 9.86 6.06
CA ASN A 48 -1.16 9.74 6.71
C ASN A 48 -1.18 8.82 7.95
N ASP A 49 -2.35 8.53 8.51
CA ASP A 49 -2.53 7.70 9.72
C ASP A 49 -3.64 6.69 9.44
N TYR A 50 -3.36 5.80 8.48
CA TYR A 50 -4.36 4.90 7.94
C TYR A 50 -4.53 3.64 8.81
N TYR A 51 -3.40 3.01 9.12
CA TYR A 51 -3.24 1.92 10.08
C TYR A 51 -1.85 2.05 10.72
N PRO A 52 -1.54 1.34 11.82
CA PRO A 52 -0.20 1.40 12.41
C PRO A 52 0.87 1.11 11.36
N ASP A 53 1.76 2.09 11.14
CA ASP A 53 2.86 2.05 10.17
C ASP A 53 2.47 2.08 8.67
N TYR A 54 1.20 2.37 8.34
CA TYR A 54 0.67 2.41 6.96
C TYR A 54 0.10 3.79 6.59
N VAL A 55 0.29 4.14 5.31
CA VAL A 55 -0.49 5.19 4.62
C VAL A 55 -1.43 4.60 3.56
N CYS A 56 -2.40 5.37 3.11
CA CYS A 56 -3.22 5.08 1.93
C CYS A 56 -3.01 6.21 0.92
N ASP A 57 -2.54 5.87 -0.28
CA ASP A 57 -2.03 6.81 -1.28
C ASP A 57 -2.69 6.61 -2.64
N VAL A 58 -2.78 7.68 -3.44
CA VAL A 58 -3.23 7.63 -4.84
C VAL A 58 -2.06 7.96 -5.75
N ALA A 59 -1.77 7.10 -6.72
CA ALA A 59 -0.76 7.37 -7.74
C ALA A 59 -1.24 6.97 -9.14
N HIS A 60 -0.62 7.48 -10.19
CA HIS A 60 -0.92 7.04 -11.55
C HIS A 60 -0.38 5.62 -11.81
N ASN A 61 -1.05 4.90 -12.72
CA ASN A 61 -0.60 3.60 -13.20
C ASN A 61 -0.64 3.53 -14.74
N PRO A 62 0.51 3.59 -15.43
CA PRO A 62 1.87 3.69 -14.89
C PRO A 62 2.14 5.03 -14.19
N ARG A 63 3.05 5.03 -13.21
CA ARG A 63 3.49 6.25 -12.52
C ARG A 63 4.06 7.26 -13.53
N ILE A 64 3.78 8.54 -13.29
CA ILE A 64 4.30 9.67 -14.05
C ILE A 64 5.12 10.58 -13.13
N SER A 65 5.73 11.63 -13.71
CA SER A 65 6.63 12.51 -12.96
C SER A 65 5.96 13.23 -11.80
N ILE A 66 4.65 13.53 -11.90
CA ILE A 66 3.89 14.24 -10.86
C ILE A 66 3.78 13.43 -9.57
N ASP A 67 3.73 12.09 -9.65
CA ASP A 67 3.62 11.20 -8.48
C ASP A 67 4.87 11.22 -7.60
N ASN A 68 6.00 11.67 -8.14
CA ASN A 68 7.28 11.72 -7.40
C ASN A 68 7.51 13.07 -6.71
N LEU A 69 6.62 14.04 -6.89
CA LEU A 69 6.69 15.30 -6.15
C LEU A 69 6.36 15.05 -4.68
N VAL A 70 7.12 15.68 -3.78
CA VAL A 70 6.99 15.43 -2.33
C VAL A 70 5.64 15.91 -1.80
N GLU A 71 5.10 16.95 -2.41
CA GLU A 71 3.79 17.54 -2.08
C GLU A 71 2.60 16.67 -2.45
N ASN A 72 2.78 15.69 -3.34
CA ASN A 72 1.72 14.77 -3.76
C ASN A 72 1.71 13.46 -2.95
N GLN A 73 2.86 13.11 -2.36
CA GLN A 73 3.00 11.89 -1.56
C GLN A 73 2.46 12.06 -0.13
N CYS A 74 2.10 10.95 0.51
CA CYS A 74 1.82 10.95 1.94
C CYS A 74 3.06 11.32 2.77
N SER A 75 3.03 12.51 3.39
CA SER A 75 4.09 13.04 4.25
C SER A 75 4.53 12.13 5.43
N ALA A 76 3.68 11.21 5.87
CA ALA A 76 4.03 10.26 6.93
C ALA A 76 4.90 9.09 6.43
N PHE A 77 4.89 8.80 5.12
CA PHE A 77 5.68 7.71 4.56
C PHE A 77 7.18 8.04 4.66
N GLY A 78 7.97 7.12 5.22
CA GLY A 78 9.38 7.31 5.52
C GLY A 78 9.67 8.13 6.80
N VAL A 79 8.64 8.55 7.53
CA VAL A 79 8.76 9.28 8.81
C VAL A 79 8.14 8.47 9.95
N ASN A 80 6.83 8.24 9.86
CA ASN A 80 6.04 7.52 10.87
C ASN A 80 5.33 6.28 10.32
N ALA A 81 5.36 6.10 9.00
CA ALA A 81 4.83 4.96 8.29
C ALA A 81 5.88 4.41 7.32
N SER A 82 6.03 3.09 7.30
CA SER A 82 6.98 2.33 6.47
C SER A 82 6.29 1.54 5.36
N HIS A 83 4.95 1.52 5.39
CA HIS A 83 4.10 0.77 4.48
C HIS A 83 3.08 1.66 3.78
N PHE A 84 2.59 1.22 2.63
CA PHE A 84 1.48 1.86 1.95
C PHE A 84 0.54 0.85 1.29
N VAL A 85 -0.73 1.22 1.24
CA VAL A 85 -1.67 0.69 0.25
C VAL A 85 -1.86 1.78 -0.79
N GLU A 86 -1.52 1.48 -2.03
CA GLU A 86 -1.59 2.44 -3.13
C GLU A 86 -2.67 2.03 -4.13
N VAL A 87 -3.51 2.99 -4.49
CA VAL A 87 -4.55 2.85 -5.51
C VAL A 87 -4.36 3.86 -6.63
N ASP A 88 -4.98 3.62 -7.79
CA ASP A 88 -5.02 4.60 -8.87
C ASP A 88 -6.21 5.56 -8.75
N ALA A 89 -6.30 6.52 -9.69
CA ALA A 89 -7.41 7.47 -9.74
C ALA A 89 -8.79 6.81 -10.01
N SER A 90 -8.83 5.53 -10.38
CA SER A 90 -10.05 4.72 -10.48
C SER A 90 -10.39 3.97 -9.18
N CYS A 91 -9.57 4.14 -8.13
CA CYS A 91 -9.60 3.41 -6.88
C CYS A 91 -9.30 1.91 -7.02
N SER A 92 -8.56 1.53 -8.06
CA SER A 92 -8.05 0.17 -8.22
C SER A 92 -6.69 0.07 -7.54
N VAL A 93 -6.43 -1.04 -6.84
CA VAL A 93 -5.17 -1.25 -6.11
C VAL A 93 -4.04 -1.48 -7.11
N ILE A 94 -2.92 -0.79 -6.92
CA ILE A 94 -1.76 -0.90 -7.81
C ILE A 94 -0.49 -1.36 -7.10
N SER A 95 -0.35 -1.10 -5.80
CA SER A 95 0.78 -1.57 -5.01
C SER A 95 0.43 -1.69 -3.54
N VAL A 96 1.07 -2.63 -2.85
CA VAL A 96 0.97 -2.82 -1.40
C VAL A 96 2.34 -3.25 -0.90
N VAL A 97 2.96 -2.42 -0.06
CA VAL A 97 4.34 -2.60 0.41
C VAL A 97 4.39 -2.41 1.91
#